data_AF-A0AAV1PGJ2-F1
#
_entry.id   AF-A0AAV1PGJ2-F1
#
_cell.length_a   1.000
_cell.length_b   1.000
_cell.length_c   1.000
_cell.angle_alpha   90.00
_cell.angle_beta   90.00
_cell.angle_gamma   90.00
#
_symmetry.space_group_name_H-M   'P 1'
#
loop_
_entity.id
_entity.type
_entity.pdbx_description
1 polymer ?
#
loop_
_entity_poly.entity_id
_entity_poly.type
_entity_poly.pdbx_seq_one_letter_code
_entity_poly.pdbx_strand_id
1 'polypeptide(L)'
;MGTGMMLSSWATSTIEEVMSAMTTSPGHGGVMWMQLYIYKDRELTLSLVRRAEEAGYKALFVTVDTPYLGRRWDDMRNGFKLPSHLR
;
A
#
# COMPACT_ATOMS: atom_id res chain seq x y z
N MET A 1 9.78 -2.97 16.73
CA MET A 1 10.30 -1.58 16.77
C MET A 1 9.12 -0.63 16.92
N GLY A 2 9.24 0.47 17.68
CA GLY A 2 8.14 1.42 17.90
C GLY A 2 7.98 2.49 16.79
N THR A 3 8.34 2.17 15.55
CA THR A 3 8.28 3.10 14.41
C THR A 3 7.09 2.80 13.50
N GLY A 4 6.68 3.75 12.68
CA GLY A 4 5.56 3.57 11.76
C GLY A 4 5.93 2.91 10.43
N MET A 5 4.90 2.41 9.74
CA MET A 5 5.00 1.82 8.40
C MET A 5 3.98 2.47 7.47
N MET A 6 4.42 2.77 6.24
CA MET A 6 3.53 3.22 5.16
C MET A 6 3.30 2.07 4.18
N LEU A 7 2.06 1.58 4.08
CA LEU A 7 1.66 0.50 3.18
C LEU A 7 1.42 1.04 1.75
N SER A 8 1.97 0.36 0.75
CA SER A 8 1.76 0.71 -0.67
C SER A 8 0.35 0.34 -1.15
N SER A 9 -0.22 1.14 -2.06
CA SER A 9 -1.44 0.77 -2.81
C SER A 9 -1.27 -0.48 -3.68
N TRP A 10 -0.03 -0.89 -4.00
CA TRP A 10 0.30 -2.12 -4.74
C TRP A 10 0.97 -3.18 -3.86
N ALA A 11 0.62 -3.22 -2.57
CA ALA A 11 1.07 -4.29 -1.69
C ALA A 11 0.46 -5.64 -2.09
N THR A 12 1.22 -6.73 -1.88
CA THR A 12 0.76 -8.11 -2.09
C THR A 12 0.05 -8.70 -0.87
N SER A 13 -0.40 -7.83 0.02
CA SER A 13 -1.15 -8.15 1.23
C SER A 13 -2.18 -7.05 1.44
N THR A 14 -3.35 -7.42 1.90
CA THR A 14 -4.46 -6.48 2.04
C THR A 14 -4.24 -5.50 3.18
N ILE A 15 -4.96 -4.37 3.13
CA ILE A 15 -4.94 -3.31 4.15
C ILE A 15 -5.20 -3.91 5.54
N GLU A 16 -6.17 -4.82 5.64
CA GLU A 16 -6.62 -5.45 6.86
C GLU A 16 -5.65 -6.53 7.36
N GLU A 17 -5.10 -7.36 6.46
CA GLU A 17 -4.10 -8.37 6.83
C GLU A 17 -2.86 -7.73 7.46
N VAL A 18 -2.36 -6.64 6.87
CA VAL A 18 -1.18 -5.93 7.39
C VAL A 18 -1.50 -5.29 8.74
N MET A 19 -2.68 -4.69 8.91
CA MET A 19 -3.08 -4.12 10.20
C MET A 19 -3.26 -5.20 11.28
N SER A 20 -3.83 -6.36 10.92
CA SER A 20 -3.99 -7.50 11.82
C SER A 20 -2.62 -8.02 12.27
N ALA A 21 -1.67 -8.17 11.35
CA ALA A 21 -0.30 -8.57 11.69
C ALA A 21 0.39 -7.55 12.61
N MET A 22 0.15 -6.25 12.40
CA MET A 22 0.71 -5.19 13.22
C MET A 22 0.19 -5.22 14.66
N THR A 23 -1.12 -5.39 14.82
CA THR A 23 -1.78 -5.36 16.14
C THR A 23 -1.56 -6.64 16.96
N THR A 24 -1.32 -7.77 16.32
CA THR A 24 -1.15 -9.07 16.99
C THR A 24 0.31 -9.38 17.35
N SER A 25 1.28 -8.66 16.79
CA SER A 25 2.70 -8.92 17.01
C SER A 25 3.21 -8.30 18.32
N PRO A 26 3.76 -9.09 19.27
CA PRO A 26 4.32 -8.56 20.51
C PRO A 26 5.43 -7.54 20.23
N GLY A 27 5.40 -6.39 20.91
CA GLY A 27 6.42 -5.33 20.74
C GLY A 27 6.31 -4.50 19.45
N HIS A 28 5.20 -4.64 18.71
CA HIS A 28 4.90 -3.86 17.51
C HIS A 28 3.73 -2.91 17.79
N GLY A 29 4.06 -1.70 18.25
CA GLY A 29 3.10 -0.62 18.55
C GLY A 29 3.23 0.60 17.62
N GLY A 30 3.82 0.39 16.45
CA GLY A 30 4.01 1.40 15.42
C GLY A 30 2.71 1.89 14.78
N VAL A 31 2.76 3.11 14.25
CA VAL A 31 1.64 3.73 13.55
C VAL A 31 1.61 3.27 12.09
N MET A 32 0.44 2.92 11.58
CA MET A 32 0.24 2.53 10.19
C MET A 32 -0.29 3.71 9.36
N TRP A 33 0.28 3.92 8.18
CA TRP A 33 -0.17 4.89 7.17
C TRP A 33 -0.37 4.19 5.83
N MET A 34 -1.23 4.73 4.97
CA MET A 34 -1.45 4.18 3.64
C MET A 34 -0.98 5.16 2.58
N GLN A 35 -0.09 4.70 1.69
CA GLN A 35 0.22 5.39 0.45
C GLN A 35 -0.91 5.16 -0.55
N LEU A 36 -1.36 6.23 -1.20
CA LEU A 36 -2.51 6.22 -2.10
C LEU A 36 -2.14 6.76 -3.49
N TYR A 37 -2.48 6.01 -4.53
CA TYR A 37 -2.64 6.53 -5.89
C TYR A 37 -4.11 6.89 -6.15
N ILE A 38 -4.34 8.00 -6.86
CA ILE A 38 -5.68 8.33 -7.37
C ILE A 38 -5.91 7.54 -8.66
N TYR A 39 -6.62 6.42 -8.57
CA TYR A 39 -6.96 5.60 -9.73
C TYR A 39 -8.00 6.29 -10.61
N LYS A 40 -8.01 5.97 -11.91
CA LYS A 40 -9.03 6.47 -12.85
C LYS A 40 -10.45 6.19 -12.34
N ASP A 41 -10.66 4.98 -11.81
CA ASP A 41 -11.86 4.64 -11.06
C ASP A 41 -11.81 5.28 -9.66
N ARG A 42 -12.72 6.24 -9.44
CA ARG A 42 -12.83 6.98 -8.18
C ARG A 42 -13.54 6.17 -7.09
N GLU A 43 -14.40 5.22 -7.46
CA GLU A 43 -15.04 4.33 -6.49
C GLU A 43 -14.01 3.34 -5.92
N LEU A 44 -13.09 2.84 -6.76
CA LEU A 44 -11.95 2.07 -6.27
C LEU A 44 -11.10 2.89 -5.28
N THR A 45 -10.74 4.12 -5.66
CA THR A 45 -9.95 5.01 -4.79
C THR A 45 -10.66 5.27 -3.45
N LEU A 46 -11.97 5.55 -3.50
CA LEU A 46 -12.79 5.77 -2.32
C LEU A 46 -12.91 4.53 -1.45
N SER A 47 -13.02 3.35 -2.05
CA SER A 47 -13.06 2.08 -1.31
C SER A 47 -11.77 1.81 -0.55
N LEU A 48 -10.60 2.13 -1.13
CA LEU A 48 -9.30 1.99 -0.46
C LEU A 48 -9.19 2.95 0.72
N VAL A 49 -9.65 4.19 0.57
CA VAL A 49 -9.67 5.19 1.65
C VAL A 49 -10.54 4.71 2.81
N ARG A 50 -11.78 4.27 2.53
CA ARG A 50 -12.70 3.77 3.56
C ARG A 50 -12.13 2.57 4.30
N ARG A 51 -11.57 1.60 3.57
CA ARG A 51 -10.92 0.41 4.17
C ARG A 51 -9.74 0.78 5.06
N ALA A 52 -8.91 1.73 4.64
CA ALA A 52 -7.79 2.20 5.45
C ALA A 52 -8.25 2.88 6.74
N GLU A 53 -9.27 3.73 6.64
CA GLU A 53 -9.89 4.39 7.80
C GLU A 53 -10.50 3.38 8.77
N GLU A 54 -11.32 2.45 8.26
CA GLU A 54 -11.95 1.37 9.03
C GLU A 54 -10.93 0.44 9.70
N ALA A 55 -9.84 0.10 9.00
CA ALA A 55 -8.75 -0.69 9.58
C ALA A 55 -7.95 0.10 10.63
N GLY A 56 -8.03 1.43 10.66
CA GLY A 56 -7.39 2.25 11.69
C GLY A 56 -6.05 2.86 11.28
N TYR A 57 -5.75 2.93 9.99
CA TYR A 57 -4.61 3.69 9.46
C TYR A 57 -4.75 5.17 9.84
N LYS A 58 -3.63 5.83 10.15
CA LYS A 58 -3.65 7.17 10.77
C LYS A 58 -3.42 8.33 9.80
N ALA A 59 -3.05 8.05 8.57
CA ALA A 59 -2.89 9.06 7.53
C ALA A 59 -2.89 8.42 6.14
N LEU A 60 -3.20 9.25 5.15
CA LEU A 60 -3.07 8.95 3.73
C LEU A 60 -1.91 9.77 3.15
N PHE A 61 -1.03 9.12 2.42
CA PHE A 61 0.06 9.73 1.69
C PHE A 61 -0.24 9.64 0.20
N VAL A 62 -0.79 10.71 -0.37
CA VAL A 62 -1.14 10.75 -1.79
C VAL A 62 0.12 10.96 -2.62
N THR A 63 0.44 10.00 -3.48
CA THR A 63 1.57 10.11 -4.39
C THR A 63 1.18 10.92 -5.62
N VAL A 64 1.75 12.11 -5.76
CA VAL A 64 1.39 13.12 -6.79
C VAL A 64 2.37 13.19 -7.96
N ASP A 65 3.49 12.47 -7.89
CA ASP A 65 4.58 12.52 -8.87
C ASP A 65 4.49 11.44 -9.97
N THR A 66 3.50 10.54 -9.90
CA THR A 66 3.37 9.38 -10.78
C THR A 66 2.09 9.41 -11.63
N PRO A 67 1.90 10.38 -12.55
CA PRO A 67 0.80 10.32 -13.52
C PRO A 67 1.01 9.17 -14.54
N TYR A 68 2.27 8.83 -14.81
CA TYR A 68 2.72 7.64 -15.53
C TYR A 68 3.93 7.06 -14.78
N LEU A 69 4.16 5.75 -14.93
CA LEU A 69 5.36 5.13 -14.39
C LEU A 69 6.61 5.65 -15.12
N GLY A 70 7.66 5.93 -14.35
CA GLY A 70 8.98 6.24 -14.89
C GLY A 70 9.58 5.04 -15.66
N ARG A 71 10.49 5.34 -16.59
CA ARG A 71 11.18 4.31 -17.39
C ARG A 71 12.32 3.68 -16.60
N ARG A 72 12.07 2.53 -16.00
CA ARG A 72 13.08 1.71 -15.32
C ARG A 72 13.67 0.72 -16.32
N TRP A 73 14.90 0.98 -16.77
CA TRP A 73 15.51 0.24 -17.89
C TRP A 73 15.68 -1.25 -17.62
N ASP A 74 16.06 -1.63 -16.39
CA ASP A 74 16.25 -3.02 -16.04
C ASP A 74 14.92 -3.78 -15.95
N ASP A 75 13.83 -3.15 -15.47
CA ASP A 75 12.49 -3.74 -15.49
C ASP A 75 12.04 -4.07 -16.93
N MET A 76 12.35 -3.17 -17.88
CA MET A 76 12.04 -3.37 -19.30
C MET A 76 12.89 -4.50 -19.91
N ARG A 77 14.21 -4.52 -19.64
CA ARG A 77 15.13 -5.56 -20.14
C ARG A 77 14.79 -6.94 -19.62
N ASN A 78 14.41 -7.02 -18.35
CA ASN A 78 14.09 -8.27 -17.66
C ASN A 78 12.64 -8.71 -17.88
N GLY A 79 11.80 -7.88 -18.50
CA GLY A 79 10.37 -8.16 -18.69
C GLY A 79 9.64 -8.34 -17.36
N PHE A 80 9.90 -7.45 -16.39
CA PHE A 80 9.42 -7.56 -15.01
C PHE A 80 7.91 -7.79 -14.94
N LYS A 81 7.51 -8.80 -14.17
CA LYS A 81 6.13 -9.18 -13.88
C LYS A 81 6.04 -9.69 -12.45
N LEU A 82 4.84 -9.62 -11.88
CA LEU A 82 4.57 -10.23 -10.58
C LEU A 82 4.75 -11.76 -10.69
N PRO A 83 5.48 -12.40 -9.76
CA PRO A 83 5.53 -13.86 -9.65
C PRO A 83 4.13 -14.47 -9.53
N SER A 84 3.91 -15.64 -10.14
CA SER A 84 2.58 -16.26 -10.30
C SER A 84 1.85 -16.64 -9.00
N HIS A 85 2.58 -16.79 -7.89
CA HIS A 85 2.02 -17.16 -6.59
C HIS A 85 1.61 -15.94 -5.76
N LEU A 86 1.97 -14.73 -6.18
CA LEU A 86 1.61 -13.47 -5.52
C LEU A 86 0.34 -12.89 -6.15
N ARG A 87 -0.40 -12.14 -5.35
CA ARG A 87 -1.63 -11.45 -5.74
C ARG A 87 -1.58 -10.01 -5.27
#